data_AF-U3MMW1-F1
#
_entry.id   AF-U3MMW1-F1
#
_cell.length_a   1.000
_cell.length_b   1.000
_cell.length_c   1.000
_cell.angle_alpha   90.00
_cell.angle_beta   90.00
_cell.angle_gamma   90.00
#
_symmetry.space_group_name_H-M   'P 1'
#
loop_
_entity.id
_entity.type
_entity.pdbx_description
1 polymer ?
#
loop_
_entity_poly.entity_id
_entity_poly.type
_entity_poly.pdbx_seq_one_letter_code
_entity_poly.pdbx_strand_id
1 'polypeptide(L)' 'AATWKNAVRHNLSLHKCFMRVENVKGAVWTVD' A
#
# COMPACT_ATOMS: atom_id res chain seq x y z
N ALA A 1 -2.26 20.92 0.10
CA ALA A 1 -1.68 19.90 1.00
C ALA A 1 -2.11 18.50 0.53
N ALA A 2 -1.17 17.60 0.27
CA ALA A 2 -1.45 16.24 -0.24
C ALA A 2 -1.77 15.25 0.89
N THR A 3 -2.67 15.62 1.81
CA THR A 3 -2.94 14.91 3.06
C THR A 3 -3.47 13.50 2.84
N TRP A 4 -4.36 13.32 1.85
CA TRP A 4 -4.96 12.03 1.55
C TRP A 4 -3.93 11.01 1.02
N LYS A 5 -2.97 11.44 0.19
CA LYS A 5 -1.91 10.56 -0.32
C LYS A 5 -1.04 10.03 0.82
N ASN A 6 -0.81 10.86 1.84
CA ASN A 6 -0.05 10.44 3.02
C ASN A 6 -0.84 9.45 3.88
N ALA A 7 -2.14 9.69 4.07
CA ALA A 7 -3.02 8.77 4.77
C ALA A 7 -3.05 7.39 4.08
N VAL A 8 -3.16 7.35 2.75
CA VAL A 8 -3.15 6.08 2.00
C VAL A 8 -1.83 5.31 2.21
N ARG A 9 -0.67 5.95 2.10
CA ARG A 9 0.62 5.29 2.36
C ARG A 9 0.74 4.77 3.79
N HIS A 10 0.26 5.56 4.77
CA HIS A 10 0.28 5.15 6.16
C HIS A 10 -0.58 3.90 6.39
N ASN A 11 -1.81 3.89 5.88
CA ASN A 11 -2.74 2.77 6.05
C ASN A 11 -2.24 1.49 5.38
N LEU A 12 -1.68 1.60 4.16
CA LEU A 12 -1.11 0.45 3.44
C LEU A 12 0.03 -0.21 4.23
N SER A 13 0.88 0.56 4.91
CA SER A 13 1.96 0.00 5.73
C SER A 13 1.49 -0.46 7.12
N LEU A 14 0.43 0.12 7.66
CA LEU A 14 -0.03 -0.11 9.03
C LEU A 14 -0.85 -1.40 9.16
N HIS A 15 -1.79 -1.63 8.24
CA HIS A 15 -2.72 -2.74 8.37
C HIS A 15 -2.18 -4.00 7.67
N LYS A 16 -2.18 -5.12 8.41
CA LYS A 16 -1.74 -6.43 7.92
C LYS A 16 -2.55 -6.97 6.74
N CYS A 17 -3.78 -6.46 6.55
CA CYS A 17 -4.59 -6.83 5.40
C CYS A 17 -4.03 -6.30 4.08
N PHE A 18 -3.19 -5.25 4.10
CA PHE A 18 -2.53 -4.78 2.89
C PHE A 18 -1.16 -5.45 2.76
N MET A 19 -0.99 -6.22 1.69
CA MET A 19 0.25 -6.92 1.40
C MET A 19 0.88 -6.34 0.14
N ARG A 20 2.18 -6.01 0.23
CA ARG A 20 2.96 -5.59 -0.94
C ARG A 20 3.52 -6.83 -1.62
N VAL A 21 3.07 -7.08 -2.85
CA VAL A 21 3.51 -8.21 -3.68
C VAL A 21 4.39 -7.68 -4.80
N GLU A 22 5.59 -8.25 -4.94
CA GLU A 22 6.49 -7.95 -6.05
C GLU A 22 6.18 -8.86 -7.24
N ASN A 23 6.01 -8.25 -8.41
CA ASN A 23 5.76 -8.92 -9.67
C ASN A 23 6.82 -8.50 -10.71
N VAL A 24 6.89 -9.19 -11.84
CA VAL A 24 7.84 -8.94 -12.94
C VAL A 24 7.77 -7.50 -13.49
N LYS A 25 6.64 -6.81 -13.29
CA LYS A 25 6.40 -5.42 -13.73
C LYS A 25 6.51 -4.37 -12.61
N GLY A 26 6.87 -4.78 -11.39
CA GLY A 26 6.96 -3.90 -10.20
C GLY A 26 6.15 -4.41 -9.01
N ALA A 27 6.01 -3.55 -7.99
CA ALA A 27 5.30 -3.89 -6.76
C ALA A 27 3.86 -3.37 -6.77
N VAL A 28 2.91 -4.23 -6.37
CA VAL A 28 1.49 -3.90 -6.21
C VAL A 28 1.05 -4.16 -4.77
N TRP A 29 0.03 -3.44 -4.31
CA TRP A 29 -0.62 -3.70 -3.03
C TRP A 29 -1.88 -4.52 -3.27
N THR A 30 -1.98 -5.65 -2.57
CA THR A 30 -3.15 -6.53 -2.56
C THR A 30 -3.78 -6.55 -1.17
N VAL A 31 -5.03 -6.99 -1.09
CA VAL A 31 -5.72 -7.24 0.17
C VAL A 31 -5.80 -8.75 0.37
N ASP A 32 -5.43 -9.24 1.56
CA ASP A 32 -5.74 -10.60 2.01
C ASP A 32 -7.23 -10.72 2.36
#